data_AF-Q1IBJ3-F1
#
_entry.id   AF-Q1IBJ3-F1
#
_cell.length_a   1.000
_cell.length_b   1.000
_cell.length_c   1.000
_cell.angle_alpha   90.00
_cell.angle_beta   90.00
_cell.angle_gamma   90.00
#
_symmetry.space_group_name_H-M   'P 1'
#
loop_
_entity.id
_entity.type
_entity.pdbx_description
1 polymer ?
#
loop_
_entity_poly.entity_id
_entity_poly.type
_entity_poly.pdbx_seq_one_letter_code
_entity_poly.pdbx_strand_id
1 'polypeptide(L)'
;MQAIEVRPQWAVNDLCKVIVGFRNYSTHATRSRYVSFAVVEQPRMCELLVRLARGQVDARMVEQYPEHLFEQLIEYGFLAPVASLDWQARARRLWRVLDSGRFRRVPFRGCDYHVTSLVFMAFYTQRPQQFLEERVILPAWAPGYAEHALRIAANGLDEPTYRGLSPRVRRRLAKHGLVTPVERLPQRERFLAERCQLDQALLDELPACYHSQLADSDVDSHSLALVPGLYPRFEQLPEHLRRQVVNPAWAQSCAPSLWVEDPVRGIVVMRWLTAQQQLALNALREGRSTPATLDPATRALFVQAGILHQPATLSARRDAWRQRLDTLAQRMATDGCMTFEQVLPPLELAIARRYLRFMMDGRFLLLDKVNGKTQQRFWCHRDEFTFYLHGMVCTLLNQVLAEPVKPGHNALTIYQDGATLPRHQDDVQAFAWVMSLPIEARPEHDRQLAWPICVETPRQVHEARLLPGDGHLIDPQMPHWREKLEQGRLGILFLWFVPADYRGFVNGSWVE
;
A
#
# COMPACT_ATOMS: atom_id res chain seq x y z
N MET A 1 -20.34 35.94 -22.28
CA MET A 1 -19.32 34.99 -22.78
C MET A 1 -19.23 33.85 -21.78
N GLN A 2 -19.63 32.64 -22.14
CA GLN A 2 -19.35 31.46 -21.30
C GLN A 2 -17.83 31.25 -21.31
N ALA A 3 -17.22 31.16 -20.14
CA ALA A 3 -15.81 30.82 -20.04
C ALA A 3 -15.62 29.45 -20.70
N ILE A 4 -14.76 29.39 -21.73
CA ILE A 4 -14.35 28.13 -22.33
C ILE A 4 -13.64 27.36 -21.22
N GLU A 5 -14.28 26.32 -20.69
CA GLU A 5 -13.69 25.45 -19.69
C GLU A 5 -12.54 24.70 -20.36
N VAL A 6 -11.31 25.17 -20.12
CA VAL A 6 -10.11 24.50 -20.61
C VAL A 6 -9.92 23.24 -19.77
N ARG A 7 -10.42 22.10 -20.27
CA ARG A 7 -10.15 20.81 -19.65
C ARG A 7 -8.65 20.51 -19.76
N PRO A 8 -7.98 20.14 -18.65
CA PRO A 8 -6.57 19.81 -18.68
C PRO A 8 -6.34 18.62 -19.62
N GLN A 9 -5.35 18.73 -20.51
CA GLN A 9 -5.00 17.65 -21.44
C GLN A 9 -3.94 16.72 -20.84
N TRP A 10 -3.18 17.20 -19.85
CA TRP A 10 -2.10 16.47 -19.21
C TRP A 10 -2.29 16.42 -17.69
N ALA A 11 -1.91 15.29 -17.10
CA ALA A 11 -1.87 15.10 -15.66
C ALA A 11 -0.57 14.39 -15.24
N VAL A 12 -0.27 14.46 -13.95
CA VAL A 12 0.76 13.60 -13.35
C VAL A 12 0.26 12.17 -13.38
N ASN A 13 1.10 11.27 -13.88
CA ASN A 13 0.78 9.85 -13.95
C ASN A 13 0.84 9.24 -12.54
N ASP A 14 -0.31 8.80 -12.02
CA ASP A 14 -0.46 8.12 -10.73
C ASP A 14 0.28 6.77 -10.66
N LEU A 15 0.58 6.15 -11.80
CA LEU A 15 1.47 4.99 -11.88
C LEU A 15 2.95 5.35 -11.64
N CYS A 16 3.32 6.59 -11.96
CA CYS A 16 4.69 7.04 -11.91
C CYS A 16 5.07 7.49 -10.50
N LYS A 17 5.51 6.53 -9.68
CA LYS A 17 6.20 6.89 -8.44
C LYS A 17 7.58 7.43 -8.78
N VAL A 18 7.85 8.66 -8.34
CA VAL A 18 9.18 9.24 -8.35
C VAL A 18 9.81 8.99 -7.00
N ILE A 19 10.93 8.29 -7.00
CA ILE A 19 11.73 8.07 -5.79
C ILE A 19 13.07 8.76 -5.93
N VAL A 20 13.56 9.35 -4.85
CA VAL A 20 14.94 9.82 -4.73
C VAL A 20 15.60 8.99 -3.66
N GLY A 21 16.77 8.45 -3.96
CA GLY A 21 17.48 7.62 -3.00
C GLY A 21 18.97 7.67 -3.19
N PHE A 22 19.67 6.92 -2.37
CA PHE A 22 21.12 6.76 -2.48
C PHE A 22 21.53 5.32 -2.20
N ARG A 23 22.69 4.96 -2.76
CA ARG A 23 23.30 3.65 -2.55
C ARG A 23 24.55 3.82 -1.70
N ASN A 24 24.56 3.20 -0.52
CA ASN A 24 25.74 3.17 0.31
C ASN A 24 26.73 2.11 -0.21
N TYR A 25 27.92 2.55 -0.61
CA TYR A 25 28.99 1.69 -1.15
C TYR A 25 30.01 1.26 -0.09
N SER A 26 29.88 1.71 1.17
CA SER A 26 30.88 1.46 2.21
C SER A 26 30.75 0.10 2.89
N THR A 27 29.68 -0.67 2.64
CA THR A 27 29.50 -2.02 3.20
C THR A 27 29.95 -3.08 2.19
N HIS A 28 30.96 -3.87 2.57
CA HIS A 28 31.55 -4.93 1.76
C HIS A 28 30.47 -5.87 1.17
N ALA A 29 30.67 -6.21 -0.11
CA ALA A 29 30.14 -7.34 -0.88
C ALA A 29 28.84 -8.00 -0.38
N THR A 30 27.76 -7.82 -1.16
CA THR A 30 26.45 -8.53 -1.17
C THR A 30 25.22 -7.80 -0.60
N ARG A 31 25.34 -6.75 0.22
CA ARG A 31 24.19 -5.96 0.69
C ARG A 31 24.45 -4.46 0.66
N SER A 32 24.42 -3.85 -0.53
CA SER A 32 24.34 -2.39 -0.59
C SER A 32 23.00 -1.96 -0.02
N ARG A 33 23.00 -1.27 1.12
CA ARG A 33 21.79 -0.66 1.68
C ARG A 33 21.32 0.41 0.69
N TYR A 34 20.19 0.12 0.04
CA TYR A 34 19.48 1.04 -0.83
C TYR A 34 18.45 1.75 0.02
N VAL A 35 18.58 3.07 0.14
CA VAL A 35 17.58 3.90 0.83
C VAL A 35 16.95 4.80 -0.21
N SER A 36 15.62 4.76 -0.31
CA SER A 36 14.85 5.57 -1.24
C SER A 36 13.63 6.16 -0.57
N PHE A 37 13.27 7.36 -1.00
CA PHE A 37 12.15 8.13 -0.49
C PHE A 37 11.23 8.46 -1.65
N ALA A 38 9.93 8.27 -1.49
CA ALA A 38 8.95 8.71 -2.48
C ALA A 38 8.77 10.23 -2.39
N VAL A 39 8.81 10.92 -3.53
CA VAL A 39 8.74 12.40 -3.56
C VAL A 39 7.42 12.93 -3.02
N VAL A 40 6.31 12.24 -3.31
CA VAL A 40 4.97 12.58 -2.81
C VAL A 40 4.90 12.52 -1.27
N GLU A 41 5.62 11.58 -0.67
CA GLU A 41 5.60 11.36 0.78
C GLU A 41 6.62 12.23 1.52
N GLN A 42 7.77 12.47 0.90
CA GLN A 42 8.88 13.20 1.52
C GLN A 42 9.51 14.22 0.57
N PRO A 43 8.76 15.25 0.15
CA PRO A 43 9.27 16.22 -0.83
C PRO A 43 10.50 16.95 -0.31
N ARG A 44 10.56 17.28 0.99
CA ARG A 44 11.71 17.97 1.60
C ARG A 44 12.97 17.10 1.70
N MET A 45 12.84 15.82 2.05
CA MET A 45 13.98 14.88 2.07
C MET A 45 14.51 14.67 0.65
N CYS A 46 13.63 14.45 -0.32
CA CYS A 46 14.01 14.28 -1.71
C CYS A 46 14.70 15.53 -2.28
N GLU A 47 14.17 16.72 -1.97
CA GLU A 47 14.81 17.99 -2.33
C GLU A 47 16.20 18.13 -1.69
N LEU A 48 16.31 17.86 -0.38
CA LEU A 48 17.58 17.91 0.35
C LEU A 48 18.62 16.97 -0.28
N LEU A 49 18.24 15.73 -0.59
CA LEU A 49 19.12 14.77 -1.28
C LEU A 49 19.59 15.27 -2.64
N VAL A 50 18.68 15.82 -3.46
CA VAL A 50 19.05 16.38 -4.77
C VAL A 50 19.99 17.57 -4.60
N ARG A 51 19.75 18.46 -3.65
CA ARG A 51 20.64 19.60 -3.37
C ARG A 51 22.01 19.15 -2.85
N LEU A 52 22.05 18.19 -1.92
CA LEU A 52 23.28 17.60 -1.39
C LEU A 52 24.10 16.94 -2.51
N ALA A 53 23.45 16.19 -3.40
CA ALA A 53 24.10 15.56 -4.55
C ALA A 53 24.73 16.56 -5.52
N ARG A 54 24.16 17.77 -5.59
CA ARG A 54 24.64 18.88 -6.41
C ARG A 54 25.60 19.81 -5.66
N GLY A 55 25.86 19.53 -4.38
CA GLY A 55 26.68 20.37 -3.51
C GLY A 55 26.04 21.71 -3.16
N GLN A 56 24.72 21.87 -3.27
CA GLN A 56 24.01 23.14 -3.10
C GLN A 56 23.55 23.41 -1.66
N VAL A 57 24.14 22.73 -0.67
CA VAL A 57 23.82 22.89 0.75
C VAL A 57 25.04 23.49 1.45
N ASP A 58 24.89 24.73 1.92
CA ASP A 58 25.85 25.44 2.76
C ASP A 58 25.27 25.65 4.17
N ALA A 59 25.99 26.35 5.05
CA ALA A 59 25.55 26.60 6.43
C ALA A 59 24.18 27.28 6.51
N ARG A 60 23.90 28.26 5.65
CA ARG A 60 22.63 28.98 5.64
C ARG A 60 21.48 28.09 5.18
N MET A 61 21.74 27.21 4.22
CA MET A 61 20.75 26.24 3.75
C MET A 61 20.44 25.17 4.79
N VAL A 62 21.42 24.75 5.60
CA VAL A 62 21.20 23.77 6.68
C VAL A 62 20.15 24.28 7.66
N GLU A 63 20.21 25.56 8.03
CA GLU A 63 19.24 26.21 8.93
C GLU A 63 17.80 26.23 8.36
N GLN A 64 17.61 26.06 7.05
CA GLN A 64 16.29 26.06 6.42
C GLN A 64 15.60 24.69 6.48
N TYR A 65 16.34 23.60 6.75
CA TYR A 65 15.80 22.25 6.80
C TYR A 65 15.61 21.79 8.25
N PRO A 66 14.57 21.00 8.56
CA PRO A 66 14.40 20.41 9.88
C PRO A 66 15.61 19.54 10.26
N GLU A 67 16.09 19.68 11.50
CA GLU A 67 17.30 18.98 11.97
C GLU A 67 17.21 17.46 11.81
N HIS A 68 16.03 16.88 12.07
CA HIS A 68 15.81 15.43 12.01
C HIS A 68 16.13 14.84 10.63
N LEU A 69 16.03 15.61 9.54
CA LEU A 69 16.38 15.11 8.21
C LEU A 69 17.89 14.85 8.10
N PHE A 70 18.73 15.70 8.70
CA PHE A 70 20.18 15.49 8.71
C PHE A 70 20.57 14.36 9.64
N GLU A 71 19.95 14.28 10.83
CA GLU A 71 20.14 13.17 11.77
C GLU A 71 19.85 11.83 11.09
N GLN A 72 18.74 11.74 10.36
CA GLN A 72 18.36 10.56 9.60
C GLN A 72 19.37 10.24 8.48
N LEU A 73 19.84 11.23 7.74
CA LEU A 73 20.88 11.01 6.71
C LEU A 73 22.22 10.55 7.33
N ILE A 74 22.53 10.97 8.55
CA ILE A 74 23.71 10.48 9.30
C ILE A 74 23.49 9.04 9.75
N GLU A 75 22.32 8.73 10.30
CA GLU A 75 21.95 7.37 10.75
C GLU A 75 22.00 6.37 9.59
N TYR A 76 21.49 6.74 8.41
CA TYR A 76 21.58 5.90 7.21
C TYR A 76 22.98 5.86 6.59
N GLY A 77 23.94 6.60 7.14
CA GLY A 77 25.32 6.66 6.66
C GLY A 77 25.49 7.41 5.34
N PHE A 78 24.49 8.19 4.92
CA PHE A 78 24.59 9.08 3.75
C PHE A 78 25.54 10.26 4.02
N LEU A 79 25.44 10.81 5.22
CA LEU A 79 26.36 11.83 5.73
C LEU A 79 27.32 11.17 6.72
N ALA A 80 28.62 11.39 6.52
CA ALA A 80 29.63 10.93 7.46
C ALA A 80 30.54 12.10 7.88
N PRO A 81 31.03 12.13 9.14
CA PRO A 81 31.93 13.18 9.59
C PRO A 81 33.16 13.28 8.70
N VAL A 82 33.59 14.49 8.33
CA VAL A 82 34.84 14.70 7.57
C VAL A 82 36.06 14.25 8.38
N ALA A 83 35.95 14.27 9.70
CA ALA A 83 36.96 13.76 10.63
C ALA A 83 37.22 12.25 10.46
N SER A 84 36.27 11.46 9.94
CA SER A 84 36.47 10.02 9.71
C SER A 84 37.29 9.69 8.47
N LEU A 85 37.63 10.67 7.63
CA LEU A 85 38.42 10.48 6.43
C LEU A 85 39.90 10.75 6.69
N ASP A 86 40.75 9.77 6.39
CA ASP A 86 42.19 9.96 6.27
C ASP A 86 42.55 10.86 5.06
N TRP A 87 43.80 11.32 5.00
CA TRP A 87 44.25 12.23 3.95
C TRP A 87 44.16 11.61 2.54
N GLN A 88 44.38 10.30 2.40
CA GLN A 88 44.31 9.59 1.12
C GLN A 88 42.86 9.48 0.63
N ALA A 89 41.91 9.26 1.53
CA ALA A 89 40.48 9.22 1.27
C ALA A 89 39.97 10.61 0.87
N ARG A 90 40.43 11.67 1.55
CA ARG A 90 40.16 13.05 1.16
C ARG A 90 40.69 13.36 -0.24
N ALA A 91 41.95 13.01 -0.52
CA ALA A 91 42.55 13.20 -1.84
C ALA A 91 41.78 12.42 -2.92
N ARG A 92 41.52 11.11 -2.73
CA ARG A 92 40.77 10.28 -3.68
C ARG A 92 39.40 10.88 -4.03
N ARG A 93 38.69 11.45 -3.06
CA ARG A 93 37.38 12.08 -3.26
C ARG A 93 37.45 13.41 -4.03
N LEU A 94 38.55 14.16 -3.92
CA LEU A 94 38.76 15.37 -4.72
C LEU A 94 39.00 15.06 -6.21
N TRP A 95 39.61 13.91 -6.52
CA TRP A 95 40.04 13.56 -7.89
C TRP A 95 39.07 12.66 -8.66
N ARG A 96 38.10 12.00 -8.02
CA ARG A 96 37.13 11.16 -8.70
C ARG A 96 36.11 12.01 -9.46
N VAL A 97 36.11 11.95 -10.79
CA VAL A 97 35.15 12.64 -11.67
C VAL A 97 33.70 12.24 -11.39
N LEU A 98 33.45 10.99 -10.99
CA LEU A 98 32.12 10.55 -10.51
C LEU A 98 31.72 11.15 -9.16
N ASP A 99 32.69 11.71 -8.43
CA ASP A 99 32.54 12.41 -7.14
C ASP A 99 32.64 13.93 -7.28
N SER A 100 32.72 14.50 -8.49
CA SER A 100 32.84 15.95 -8.69
C SER A 100 31.61 16.67 -8.11
N GLY A 101 31.77 17.25 -6.91
CA GLY A 101 30.70 17.84 -6.10
C GLY A 101 30.48 17.22 -4.71
N ARG A 102 31.08 16.05 -4.42
CA ARG A 102 30.81 15.24 -3.20
C ARG A 102 31.71 15.53 -1.99
N PHE A 103 32.86 16.16 -2.17
CA PHE A 103 33.65 16.68 -1.05
C PHE A 103 33.29 18.15 -0.77
N ARG A 104 32.00 18.42 -0.56
CA ARG A 104 31.56 19.68 0.06
C ARG A 104 31.27 19.41 1.53
N ARG A 105 31.80 20.30 2.38
CA ARG A 105 31.52 20.29 3.82
C ARG A 105 30.07 20.71 4.03
N VAL A 106 29.32 19.86 4.70
CA VAL A 106 27.95 20.12 5.15
C VAL A 106 28.03 20.36 6.66
N PRO A 107 28.04 21.63 7.12
CA PRO A 107 28.14 21.92 8.54
C PRO A 107 26.82 21.61 9.23
N PHE A 108 26.82 20.79 10.28
CA PHE A 108 25.65 20.44 11.06
C PHE A 108 26.05 20.19 12.52
N ARG A 109 25.41 20.87 13.48
CA ARG A 109 25.69 20.77 14.92
C ARG A 109 27.19 20.85 15.28
N GLY A 110 27.88 21.84 14.71
CA GLY A 110 29.31 22.06 14.97
C GLY A 110 30.26 21.04 14.35
N CYS A 111 29.75 20.05 13.60
CA CYS A 111 30.53 19.06 12.89
C CYS A 111 30.41 19.26 11.37
N ASP A 112 31.48 18.98 10.63
CA ASP A 112 31.43 18.92 9.17
C ASP A 112 31.16 17.50 8.71
N TYR A 113 30.18 17.36 7.82
CA TYR A 113 29.86 16.11 7.16
C TYR A 113 30.21 16.16 5.67
N HIS A 114 30.34 15.00 5.07
CA HIS A 114 30.45 14.83 3.62
C HIS A 114 29.46 13.77 3.14
N VAL A 115 29.07 13.87 1.87
CA VAL A 115 28.18 12.89 1.22
C VAL A 115 28.99 11.64 0.86
N THR A 116 28.58 10.50 1.40
CA THR A 116 29.27 9.20 1.21
C THR A 116 28.83 8.48 -0.07
N SER A 117 27.64 8.81 -0.58
CA SER A 117 26.89 7.97 -1.51
C SER A 117 26.43 8.73 -2.75
N LEU A 118 26.16 7.98 -3.83
CA LEU A 118 25.56 8.55 -5.04
C LEU A 118 24.04 8.65 -4.85
N VAL A 119 23.48 9.83 -5.11
CA VAL A 119 22.03 10.03 -5.19
C VAL A 119 21.56 9.70 -6.59
N PHE A 120 20.47 8.96 -6.67
CA PHE A 120 19.74 8.67 -7.89
C PHE A 120 18.29 9.12 -7.74
N MET A 121 17.62 9.28 -8.88
CA MET A 121 16.18 9.47 -8.94
C MET A 121 15.62 8.40 -9.87
N ALA A 122 14.69 7.59 -9.38
CA ALA A 122 14.05 6.55 -10.15
C ALA A 122 12.61 6.91 -10.48
N PHE A 123 12.19 6.54 -11.69
CA PHE A 123 10.84 6.68 -12.19
C PHE A 123 10.30 5.30 -12.49
N TYR A 124 9.15 4.96 -11.95
CA TYR A 124 8.43 3.75 -12.36
C TYR A 124 7.57 4.10 -13.57
N THR A 125 8.00 3.63 -14.75
CA THR A 125 7.41 4.05 -16.03
C THR A 125 6.84 2.85 -16.75
N GLN A 126 5.72 3.04 -17.41
CA GLN A 126 5.13 2.00 -18.24
C GLN A 126 5.37 2.30 -19.73
N ARG A 127 5.81 1.27 -20.48
CA ARG A 127 5.72 1.29 -21.96
C ARG A 127 4.46 0.52 -22.38
N PRO A 128 3.91 0.79 -23.58
CA PRO A 128 2.76 0.04 -24.09
C PRO A 128 3.02 -1.47 -23.98
N GLN A 129 2.05 -2.20 -23.41
CA GLN A 129 2.08 -3.66 -23.24
C GLN A 129 3.21 -4.21 -22.35
N GLN A 130 3.88 -3.36 -21.58
CA GLN A 130 4.92 -3.79 -20.64
C GLN A 130 4.50 -3.52 -19.20
N PHE A 131 5.06 -4.32 -18.29
CA PHE A 131 5.01 -4.04 -16.86
C PHE A 131 5.76 -2.75 -16.53
N LEU A 132 5.54 -2.21 -15.34
CA LEU A 132 6.31 -1.06 -14.88
C LEU A 132 7.79 -1.40 -14.90
N GLU A 133 8.58 -0.48 -15.42
CA GLU A 133 10.02 -0.53 -15.43
C GLU A 133 10.57 0.62 -14.61
N GLU A 134 11.54 0.31 -13.74
CA GLU A 134 12.33 1.33 -13.09
C GLU A 134 13.30 1.96 -14.09
N ARG A 135 13.26 3.30 -14.18
CA ARG A 135 14.22 4.10 -14.92
C ARG A 135 14.95 5.03 -13.98
N VAL A 136 16.25 4.83 -13.88
CA VAL A 136 17.12 5.63 -13.01
C VAL A 136 17.75 6.77 -13.80
N ILE A 137 17.77 7.96 -13.20
CA ILE A 137 18.61 9.07 -13.60
C ILE A 137 19.50 9.50 -12.43
N LEU A 138 20.54 10.25 -12.75
CA LEU A 138 21.42 10.86 -11.76
C LEU A 138 21.12 12.37 -11.71
N PRO A 139 20.52 12.88 -10.62
CA PRO A 139 20.14 14.29 -10.50
C PRO A 139 21.31 15.24 -10.76
N ALA A 140 22.51 14.87 -10.29
CA ALA A 140 23.74 15.63 -10.52
C ALA A 140 24.07 15.86 -12.00
N TRP A 141 23.62 14.98 -12.91
CA TRP A 141 23.89 15.05 -14.35
C TRP A 141 22.68 15.48 -15.18
N ALA A 142 21.59 15.87 -14.52
CA ALA A 142 20.37 16.32 -15.17
C ALA A 142 19.83 17.63 -14.56
N PRO A 143 20.66 18.69 -14.46
CA PRO A 143 20.24 19.96 -13.85
C PRO A 143 19.04 20.55 -14.59
N GLY A 144 18.09 21.10 -13.84
CA GLY A 144 16.81 21.62 -14.31
C GLY A 144 15.72 20.55 -14.42
N TYR A 145 16.05 19.36 -14.91
CA TYR A 145 15.05 18.29 -15.03
C TYR A 145 14.67 17.71 -13.67
N ALA A 146 15.64 17.45 -12.79
CA ALA A 146 15.38 16.87 -11.47
C ALA A 146 14.49 17.79 -10.61
N GLU A 147 14.71 19.11 -10.66
CA GLU A 147 13.91 20.08 -9.92
C GLU A 147 12.48 20.16 -10.44
N HIS A 148 12.31 20.15 -11.78
CA HIS A 148 10.98 20.08 -12.36
C HIS A 148 10.27 18.78 -12.03
N ALA A 149 10.96 17.64 -12.09
CA ALA A 149 10.39 16.34 -11.73
C ALA A 149 9.97 16.30 -10.26
N LEU A 150 10.81 16.80 -9.34
CA LEU A 150 10.48 16.92 -7.91
C LEU A 150 9.24 17.79 -7.70
N ARG A 151 9.24 19.00 -8.24
CA ARG A 151 8.13 19.94 -8.08
C ARG A 151 6.82 19.38 -8.64
N ILE A 152 6.88 18.74 -9.81
CA ILE A 152 5.71 18.15 -10.45
C ILE A 152 5.19 16.95 -9.66
N ALA A 153 6.08 16.07 -9.19
CA ALA A 153 5.68 14.93 -8.39
C ALA A 153 5.10 15.35 -7.03
N ALA A 154 5.64 16.39 -6.40
CA ALA A 154 5.16 16.87 -5.11
C ALA A 154 3.86 17.68 -5.18
N ASN A 155 3.72 18.53 -6.19
CA ASN A 155 2.66 19.55 -6.23
C ASN A 155 1.65 19.34 -7.37
N GLY A 156 1.81 18.30 -8.18
CA GLY A 156 1.03 18.11 -9.40
C GLY A 156 1.51 18.98 -10.58
N LEU A 157 0.71 19.01 -11.63
CA LEU A 157 0.99 19.77 -12.85
C LEU A 157 -0.31 20.26 -13.47
N ASP A 158 -0.45 21.58 -13.61
CA ASP A 158 -1.50 22.19 -14.41
C ASP A 158 -1.07 22.44 -15.86
N GLU A 159 -2.06 22.62 -16.73
CA GLU A 159 -1.86 22.82 -18.18
C GLU A 159 -1.01 24.07 -18.49
N PRO A 160 -1.25 25.25 -17.88
CA PRO A 160 -0.39 26.43 -18.10
C PRO A 160 1.07 26.18 -17.72
N THR A 161 1.31 25.56 -16.56
CA THR A 161 2.66 25.21 -16.09
C THR A 161 3.33 24.26 -17.06
N TYR A 162 2.63 23.25 -17.55
CA TYR A 162 3.17 22.31 -18.53
C TYR A 162 3.55 22.99 -19.84
N ARG A 163 2.69 23.87 -20.36
CA ARG A 163 2.95 24.65 -21.59
C ARG A 163 4.10 25.64 -21.41
N GLY A 164 4.31 26.16 -20.21
CA GLY A 164 5.43 27.01 -19.86
C GLY A 164 6.78 26.29 -19.79
N LEU A 165 6.81 24.95 -19.68
CA LEU A 165 8.08 24.19 -19.66
C LEU A 165 8.78 24.25 -21.02
N SER A 166 10.12 24.18 -21.03
CA SER A 166 10.85 24.05 -22.28
C SER A 166 10.49 22.74 -23.01
N PRO A 167 10.52 22.70 -24.36
CA PRO A 167 10.26 21.48 -25.13
C PRO A 167 11.13 20.29 -24.70
N ARG A 168 12.38 20.56 -24.28
CA ARG A 168 13.31 19.54 -23.78
C ARG A 168 12.83 18.93 -22.46
N VAL A 169 12.37 19.74 -21.51
CA VAL A 169 11.84 19.26 -20.22
C VAL A 169 10.56 18.46 -20.44
N ARG A 170 9.61 18.96 -21.25
CA ARG A 170 8.38 18.23 -21.58
C ARG A 170 8.66 16.85 -22.18
N ARG A 171 9.55 16.78 -23.17
CA ARG A 171 9.93 15.51 -23.81
C ARG A 171 10.53 14.53 -22.80
N ARG A 172 11.32 15.01 -21.83
CA ARG A 172 11.88 14.16 -20.76
C ARG A 172 10.81 13.69 -19.79
N LEU A 173 9.92 14.57 -19.33
CA LEU A 173 8.81 14.21 -18.43
C LEU A 173 7.94 13.12 -19.06
N ALA A 174 7.55 13.29 -20.33
CA ALA A 174 6.79 12.28 -21.08
C ALA A 174 7.59 10.99 -21.30
N LYS A 175 8.88 11.09 -21.68
CA LYS A 175 9.77 9.92 -21.85
C LYS A 175 9.87 9.09 -20.57
N HIS A 176 9.92 9.74 -19.41
CA HIS A 176 9.96 9.13 -18.09
C HIS A 176 8.56 8.91 -17.50
N GLY A 177 7.49 9.02 -18.28
CA GLY A 177 6.14 8.66 -17.87
C GLY A 177 5.54 9.49 -16.72
N LEU A 178 6.23 10.52 -16.21
CA LEU A 178 5.76 11.34 -15.08
C LEU A 178 4.52 12.15 -15.44
N VAL A 179 4.38 12.52 -16.70
CA VAL A 179 3.20 13.21 -17.23
C VAL A 179 2.57 12.34 -18.32
N THR A 180 1.26 12.26 -18.31
CA THR A 180 0.47 11.45 -19.24
C THR A 180 -0.81 12.19 -19.62
N PRO A 181 -1.30 12.03 -20.85
CA PRO A 181 -2.59 12.59 -21.22
C PRO A 181 -3.70 12.07 -20.31
N VAL A 182 -4.65 12.92 -19.92
CA VAL A 182 -5.70 12.56 -18.95
C VAL A 182 -6.50 11.33 -19.40
N GLU A 183 -6.75 11.19 -20.70
CA GLU A 183 -7.45 10.06 -21.31
C GLU A 183 -6.68 8.73 -21.26
N ARG A 184 -5.39 8.77 -20.90
CA ARG A 184 -4.52 7.60 -20.77
C ARG A 184 -4.15 7.26 -19.33
N LEU A 185 -4.63 8.05 -18.35
CA LEU A 185 -4.44 7.68 -16.96
C LEU A 185 -5.16 6.34 -16.68
N PRO A 186 -4.57 5.45 -15.87
CA PRO A 186 -5.18 4.18 -15.47
C PRO A 186 -6.49 4.35 -14.69
N GLN A 187 -6.84 5.57 -14.24
CA GLN A 187 -8.06 5.91 -13.51
C GLN A 187 -8.35 4.94 -12.36
N ARG A 188 -7.34 4.59 -11.55
CA ARG A 188 -7.43 3.56 -10.49
C ARG A 188 -8.54 3.85 -9.47
N GLU A 189 -8.79 5.11 -9.16
CA GLU A 189 -9.84 5.53 -8.23
C GLU A 189 -11.24 5.26 -8.82
N ARG A 190 -11.41 5.45 -10.13
CA ARG A 190 -12.68 5.17 -10.83
C ARG A 190 -12.91 3.69 -11.01
N PHE A 191 -11.85 2.89 -11.11
CA PHE A 191 -11.98 1.43 -11.23
C PHE A 191 -12.92 0.85 -10.16
N LEU A 192 -12.83 1.33 -8.91
CA LEU A 192 -13.71 0.84 -7.85
C LEU A 192 -15.18 1.19 -8.12
N ALA A 193 -15.49 2.45 -8.43
CA ALA A 193 -16.86 2.87 -8.74
C ALA A 193 -17.44 2.27 -10.02
N GLU A 194 -16.61 1.98 -11.01
CA GLU A 194 -17.02 1.48 -12.32
C GLU A 194 -17.06 -0.05 -12.41
N ARG A 195 -16.18 -0.74 -11.66
CA ARG A 195 -15.98 -2.20 -11.78
C ARG A 195 -16.26 -2.95 -10.49
N CYS A 196 -16.45 -2.27 -9.36
CA CYS A 196 -16.73 -2.92 -8.08
C CYS A 196 -18.11 -2.52 -7.54
N GLN A 197 -19.07 -2.28 -8.44
CA GLN A 197 -20.46 -2.11 -8.07
C GLN A 197 -20.99 -3.36 -7.36
N LEU A 198 -21.90 -3.17 -6.41
CA LEU A 198 -22.54 -4.26 -5.70
C LEU A 198 -23.51 -4.99 -6.62
N ASP A 199 -23.02 -6.03 -7.28
CA ASP A 199 -23.80 -6.87 -8.18
C ASP A 199 -23.46 -8.36 -8.00
N GLN A 200 -24.18 -9.22 -8.73
CA GLN A 200 -23.92 -10.66 -8.71
C GLN A 200 -22.53 -10.99 -9.25
N ALA A 201 -22.07 -10.26 -10.27
CA ALA A 201 -20.74 -10.49 -10.84
C ALA A 201 -19.63 -10.29 -9.80
N LEU A 202 -19.80 -9.34 -8.85
CA LEU A 202 -18.87 -9.18 -7.73
C LEU A 202 -18.87 -10.38 -6.80
N LEU A 203 -20.04 -10.96 -6.49
CA LEU A 203 -20.11 -12.20 -5.70
C LEU A 203 -19.47 -13.39 -6.42
N ASP A 204 -19.55 -13.44 -7.74
CA ASP A 204 -18.93 -14.48 -8.56
C ASP A 204 -17.38 -14.44 -8.50
N GLU A 205 -16.78 -13.36 -7.99
CA GLU A 205 -15.34 -13.28 -7.73
C GLU A 205 -14.90 -14.12 -6.53
N LEU A 206 -15.83 -14.50 -5.65
CA LEU A 206 -15.52 -15.23 -4.42
C LEU A 206 -15.04 -16.66 -4.72
N PRO A 207 -14.01 -17.15 -4.01
CA PRO A 207 -13.66 -18.55 -4.05
C PRO A 207 -14.83 -19.44 -3.61
N ALA A 208 -14.91 -20.66 -4.15
CA ALA A 208 -15.98 -21.61 -3.85
C ALA A 208 -16.17 -21.88 -2.34
N CYS A 209 -15.09 -21.83 -1.54
CA CYS A 209 -15.16 -22.02 -0.08
C CYS A 209 -15.98 -20.95 0.67
N TYR A 210 -16.27 -19.81 0.03
CA TYR A 210 -17.14 -18.77 0.57
C TYR A 210 -18.61 -18.91 0.15
N HIS A 211 -18.91 -19.73 -0.87
CA HIS A 211 -20.28 -19.85 -1.39
C HIS A 211 -21.24 -20.43 -0.37
N SER A 212 -20.78 -21.33 0.51
CA SER A 212 -21.59 -21.85 1.62
C SER A 212 -21.86 -20.82 2.74
N GLN A 213 -21.15 -19.69 2.74
CA GLN A 213 -21.29 -18.62 3.73
C GLN A 213 -22.14 -17.46 3.23
N LEU A 214 -22.30 -17.35 1.90
CA LEU A 214 -23.27 -16.43 1.33
C LEU A 214 -24.63 -16.88 1.85
N ALA A 215 -25.20 -16.08 2.76
CA ALA A 215 -26.46 -16.35 3.42
C ALA A 215 -27.46 -17.08 2.52
N ASP A 216 -28.00 -18.19 3.03
CA ASP A 216 -29.08 -18.89 2.37
C ASP A 216 -30.19 -17.88 2.03
N SER A 217 -30.73 -17.98 0.81
CA SER A 217 -31.81 -17.11 0.34
C SER A 217 -33.08 -17.17 1.21
N ASP A 218 -33.12 -18.12 2.15
CA ASP A 218 -34.21 -18.39 3.09
C ASP A 218 -34.21 -17.53 4.37
N VAL A 219 -33.37 -16.50 4.44
CA VAL A 219 -33.52 -15.48 5.50
C VAL A 219 -34.92 -14.86 5.42
N ASP A 220 -35.72 -15.04 6.48
CA ASP A 220 -37.06 -14.45 6.58
C ASP A 220 -36.98 -12.94 6.33
N SER A 221 -37.51 -12.52 5.18
CA SER A 221 -37.42 -11.14 4.72
C SER A 221 -38.14 -10.14 5.64
N HIS A 222 -39.09 -10.61 6.46
CA HIS A 222 -39.78 -9.79 7.45
C HIS A 222 -38.95 -9.55 8.71
N SER A 223 -37.92 -10.38 8.95
CA SER A 223 -37.00 -10.26 10.09
C SER A 223 -35.82 -9.32 9.84
N LEU A 224 -35.67 -8.83 8.60
CA LEU A 224 -34.55 -7.97 8.20
C LEU A 224 -34.80 -6.50 8.57
N ALA A 225 -33.72 -5.80 8.92
CA ALA A 225 -33.70 -4.36 9.16
C ALA A 225 -32.44 -3.72 8.55
N LEU A 226 -32.48 -2.40 8.33
CA LEU A 226 -31.29 -1.64 7.97
C LEU A 226 -30.30 -1.65 9.15
N VAL A 227 -29.02 -1.83 8.84
CA VAL A 227 -27.96 -1.62 9.83
C VAL A 227 -27.95 -0.14 10.25
N PRO A 228 -27.77 0.19 11.54
CA PRO A 228 -27.73 1.59 11.97
C PRO A 228 -26.54 2.39 11.42
N GLY A 229 -25.38 1.75 11.25
CA GLY A 229 -24.13 2.37 10.79
C GLY A 229 -24.03 2.51 9.27
N LEU A 230 -24.97 3.24 8.66
CA LEU A 230 -24.98 3.52 7.21
C LEU A 230 -24.77 5.00 6.94
N TYR A 231 -23.63 5.34 6.33
CA TYR A 231 -23.18 6.71 6.15
C TYR A 231 -23.00 7.04 4.66
N PRO A 232 -23.86 7.88 4.06
CA PRO A 232 -23.72 8.31 2.67
C PRO A 232 -22.44 9.07 2.34
N ARG A 233 -21.80 9.69 3.34
CA ARG A 233 -20.62 10.52 3.15
C ARG A 233 -19.57 10.24 4.22
N PHE A 234 -18.30 10.41 3.87
CA PHE A 234 -17.18 10.16 4.78
C PHE A 234 -17.24 11.04 6.04
N GLU A 235 -17.66 12.30 5.91
CA GLU A 235 -17.73 13.26 7.03
C GLU A 235 -18.77 12.87 8.08
N GLN A 236 -19.72 12.00 7.71
CA GLN A 236 -20.75 11.49 8.62
C GLN A 236 -20.27 10.31 9.46
N LEU A 237 -19.11 9.73 9.13
CA LEU A 237 -18.54 8.65 9.91
C LEU A 237 -18.11 9.16 11.30
N PRO A 238 -18.45 8.41 12.38
CA PRO A 238 -17.86 8.60 13.69
C PRO A 238 -16.34 8.63 13.63
N GLU A 239 -15.72 9.45 14.48
CA GLU A 239 -14.26 9.64 14.53
C GLU A 239 -13.49 8.32 14.64
N HIS A 240 -13.96 7.38 15.47
CA HIS A 240 -13.31 6.09 15.64
C HIS A 240 -13.36 5.20 14.38
N LEU A 241 -14.39 5.33 13.53
CA LEU A 241 -14.45 4.66 12.23
C LEU A 241 -13.59 5.38 11.19
N ARG A 242 -13.57 6.73 11.20
CA ARG A 242 -12.72 7.50 10.28
C ARG A 242 -11.24 7.17 10.44
N ARG A 243 -10.78 6.92 11.68
CA ARG A 243 -9.40 6.50 11.97
C ARG A 243 -8.98 5.16 11.36
N GLN A 244 -9.94 4.32 10.96
CA GLN A 244 -9.64 3.06 10.28
C GLN A 244 -9.25 3.29 8.81
N VAL A 245 -9.64 4.43 8.23
CA VAL A 245 -9.35 4.80 6.84
C VAL A 245 -8.02 5.54 6.80
N VAL A 246 -6.97 4.83 6.40
CA VAL A 246 -5.59 5.33 6.48
C VAL A 246 -5.34 6.56 5.60
N ASN A 247 -5.97 6.61 4.41
CA ASN A 247 -5.93 7.76 3.52
C ASN A 247 -7.36 8.22 3.16
N PRO A 248 -7.94 9.13 3.96
CA PRO A 248 -9.29 9.65 3.72
C PRO A 248 -9.49 10.32 2.37
N ALA A 249 -8.47 11.05 1.88
CA ALA A 249 -8.56 11.78 0.62
C ALA A 249 -8.68 10.81 -0.57
N TRP A 250 -7.85 9.77 -0.59
CA TRP A 250 -7.95 8.70 -1.60
C TRP A 250 -9.26 7.93 -1.50
N ALA A 251 -9.70 7.61 -0.29
CA ALA A 251 -10.94 6.84 -0.14
C ALA A 251 -12.17 7.65 -0.61
N GLN A 252 -12.16 8.98 -0.44
CA GLN A 252 -13.18 9.88 -0.99
C GLN A 252 -13.08 10.02 -2.51
N SER A 253 -11.89 10.06 -3.10
CA SER A 253 -11.72 10.16 -4.56
C SER A 253 -12.22 8.91 -5.31
N CYS A 254 -12.30 7.77 -4.62
CA CYS A 254 -12.95 6.55 -5.12
C CYS A 254 -14.48 6.66 -5.22
N ALA A 255 -15.07 7.78 -4.76
CA ALA A 255 -16.50 8.08 -4.80
C ALA A 255 -17.41 6.92 -4.35
N PRO A 256 -17.20 6.34 -3.15
CA PRO A 256 -18.12 5.35 -2.60
C PRO A 256 -19.51 5.98 -2.44
N SER A 257 -20.55 5.25 -2.81
CA SER A 257 -21.93 5.70 -2.62
C SER A 257 -22.40 5.53 -1.17
N LEU A 258 -21.73 4.65 -0.42
CA LEU A 258 -22.12 4.29 0.93
C LEU A 258 -20.91 3.78 1.73
N TRP A 259 -20.82 4.21 2.98
CA TRP A 259 -19.96 3.62 3.99
C TRP A 259 -20.82 2.79 4.95
N VAL A 260 -20.38 1.57 5.23
CA VAL A 260 -21.11 0.60 6.05
C VAL A 260 -20.23 0.20 7.23
N GLU A 261 -20.76 0.34 8.45
CA GLU A 261 -20.18 -0.24 9.65
C GLU A 261 -20.63 -1.70 9.78
N ASP A 262 -19.71 -2.63 9.95
CA ASP A 262 -20.03 -4.00 10.37
C ASP A 262 -20.25 -4.01 11.89
N PRO A 263 -21.50 -4.20 12.37
CA PRO A 263 -21.82 -4.10 13.79
C PRO A 263 -21.30 -5.30 14.61
N VAL A 264 -20.79 -6.34 13.97
CA VAL A 264 -20.17 -7.51 14.62
C VAL A 264 -18.67 -7.32 14.72
N ARG A 265 -18.02 -6.93 13.62
CA ARG A 265 -16.56 -6.84 13.52
C ARG A 265 -16.00 -5.46 13.90
N GLY A 266 -16.85 -4.43 13.97
CA GLY A 266 -16.43 -3.06 14.30
C GLY A 266 -15.56 -2.39 13.24
N ILE A 267 -15.70 -2.80 11.98
CA ILE A 267 -14.96 -2.26 10.84
C ILE A 267 -15.85 -1.38 9.96
N VAL A 268 -15.27 -0.41 9.26
CA VAL A 268 -15.96 0.37 8.22
C VAL A 268 -15.52 -0.04 6.82
N VAL A 269 -16.49 -0.18 5.91
CA VAL A 269 -16.24 -0.59 4.54
C VAL A 269 -16.92 0.31 3.50
N MET A 270 -16.29 0.43 2.33
CA MET A 270 -16.82 1.19 1.20
C MET A 270 -17.72 0.32 0.32
N ARG A 271 -18.82 0.89 -0.18
CA ARG A 271 -19.73 0.22 -1.12
C ARG A 271 -20.04 1.16 -2.29
N TRP A 272 -20.17 0.57 -3.48
CA TRP A 272 -20.59 1.24 -4.70
C TRP A 272 -21.92 0.63 -5.16
N LEU A 273 -23.01 1.32 -4.88
CA LEU A 273 -24.36 0.90 -5.23
C LEU A 273 -24.69 1.34 -6.66
N THR A 274 -25.51 0.55 -7.35
CA THR A 274 -26.14 1.01 -8.60
C THR A 274 -27.17 2.10 -8.31
N ALA A 275 -27.57 2.86 -9.34
CA ALA A 275 -28.60 3.89 -9.18
C ALA A 275 -29.92 3.32 -8.63
N GLN A 276 -30.32 2.14 -9.09
CA GLN A 276 -31.51 1.44 -8.62
C GLN A 276 -31.39 1.03 -7.14
N GLN A 277 -30.24 0.50 -6.74
CA GLN A 277 -29.98 0.16 -5.33
C GLN A 277 -29.96 1.40 -4.44
N GLN A 278 -29.39 2.51 -4.91
CA GLN A 278 -29.41 3.77 -4.16
C GLN A 278 -30.85 4.28 -3.93
N LEU A 279 -31.71 4.19 -4.95
CA LEU A 279 -33.13 4.53 -4.82
C LEU A 279 -33.84 3.60 -3.83
N ALA A 280 -33.57 2.29 -3.89
CA ALA A 280 -34.12 1.30 -2.97
C ALA A 280 -33.68 1.57 -1.51
N LEU A 281 -32.39 1.85 -1.29
CA LEU A 281 -31.86 2.20 0.02
C LEU A 281 -32.51 3.47 0.58
N ASN A 282 -32.68 4.50 -0.25
CA ASN A 282 -33.35 5.72 0.18
C ASN A 282 -34.80 5.44 0.60
N ALA A 283 -35.55 4.69 -0.22
CA ALA A 283 -36.93 4.31 0.09
C ALA A 283 -37.05 3.53 1.41
N LEU A 284 -36.10 2.64 1.73
CA LEU A 284 -36.05 1.96 3.02
C LEU A 284 -35.79 2.95 4.17
N ARG A 285 -34.83 3.87 4.02
CA ARG A 285 -34.49 4.88 5.06
C ARG A 285 -35.64 5.83 5.35
N GLU A 286 -36.44 6.14 4.35
CA GLU A 286 -37.60 7.03 4.46
C GLU A 286 -38.89 6.30 4.85
N GLY A 287 -38.83 4.98 5.10
CA GLY A 287 -39.98 4.16 5.47
C GLY A 287 -41.01 3.97 4.34
N ARG A 288 -40.66 4.30 3.09
CA ARG A 288 -41.51 4.11 1.90
C ARG A 288 -41.49 2.69 1.36
N SER A 289 -40.51 1.89 1.77
CA SER A 289 -40.35 0.48 1.42
C SER A 289 -39.93 -0.31 2.65
N THR A 290 -40.12 -1.63 2.62
CA THR A 290 -39.62 -2.57 3.64
C THR A 290 -38.63 -3.54 3.00
N PRO A 291 -37.75 -4.20 3.78
CA PRO A 291 -36.85 -5.22 3.22
C PRO A 291 -37.59 -6.34 2.47
N ALA A 292 -38.78 -6.73 2.93
CA ALA A 292 -39.63 -7.73 2.29
C ALA A 292 -40.13 -7.31 0.89
N THR A 293 -40.30 -6.00 0.64
CA THR A 293 -40.78 -5.48 -0.65
C THR A 293 -39.67 -5.25 -1.68
N LEU A 294 -38.40 -5.44 -1.30
CA LEU A 294 -37.28 -5.39 -2.25
C LEU A 294 -37.33 -6.57 -3.22
N ASP A 295 -36.80 -6.37 -4.42
CA ASP A 295 -36.54 -7.50 -5.31
C ASP A 295 -35.57 -8.50 -4.64
N PRO A 296 -35.76 -9.82 -4.81
CA PRO A 296 -34.96 -10.82 -4.10
C PRO A 296 -33.45 -10.69 -4.30
N ALA A 297 -33.00 -10.28 -5.50
CA ALA A 297 -31.59 -10.13 -5.82
C ALA A 297 -30.95 -8.95 -5.07
N THR A 298 -31.58 -7.77 -5.09
CA THR A 298 -31.14 -6.60 -4.32
C THR A 298 -31.16 -6.89 -2.83
N ARG A 299 -32.21 -7.57 -2.32
CA ARG A 299 -32.27 -7.97 -0.91
C ARG A 299 -31.09 -8.86 -0.53
N ALA A 300 -30.80 -9.90 -1.31
CA ALA A 300 -29.66 -10.79 -1.07
C ALA A 300 -28.34 -10.01 -1.08
N LEU A 301 -28.12 -9.16 -2.08
CA LEU A 301 -26.92 -8.31 -2.17
C LEU A 301 -26.79 -7.36 -0.96
N PHE A 302 -27.89 -6.77 -0.49
CA PHE A 302 -27.88 -5.91 0.70
C PHE A 302 -27.55 -6.66 1.98
N VAL A 303 -27.99 -7.91 2.11
CA VAL A 303 -27.60 -8.79 3.23
C VAL A 303 -26.11 -9.11 3.17
N GLN A 304 -25.58 -9.53 2.00
CA GLN A 304 -24.15 -9.82 1.85
C GLN A 304 -23.28 -8.57 2.05
N ALA A 305 -23.78 -7.40 1.66
CA ALA A 305 -23.08 -6.12 1.82
C ALA A 305 -23.08 -5.56 3.24
N GLY A 306 -23.80 -6.19 4.17
CA GLY A 306 -23.99 -5.67 5.53
C GLY A 306 -24.88 -4.43 5.60
N ILE A 307 -25.70 -4.18 4.57
CA ILE A 307 -26.67 -3.08 4.54
C ILE A 307 -27.94 -3.48 5.29
N LEU A 308 -28.37 -4.74 5.10
CA LEU A 308 -29.44 -5.36 5.85
C LEU A 308 -28.88 -6.41 6.82
N HIS A 309 -29.50 -6.55 7.97
CA HIS A 309 -29.19 -7.59 8.94
C HIS A 309 -30.44 -8.11 9.65
N GLN A 310 -30.33 -9.26 10.31
CA GLN A 310 -31.34 -9.74 11.25
C GLN A 310 -30.99 -9.23 12.66
N PRO A 311 -31.78 -8.33 13.27
CA PRO A 311 -31.47 -7.81 14.60
C PRO A 311 -31.42 -8.92 15.66
N ALA A 312 -32.29 -9.92 15.56
CA ALA A 312 -32.40 -11.03 16.51
C ALA A 312 -31.11 -11.88 16.62
N THR A 313 -30.30 -11.97 15.57
CA THR A 313 -29.07 -12.78 15.58
C THR A 313 -27.81 -11.98 15.93
N LEU A 314 -27.92 -10.64 16.06
CA LEU A 314 -26.76 -9.76 16.23
C LEU A 314 -25.97 -10.06 17.51
N SER A 315 -26.66 -10.29 18.63
CA SER A 315 -25.98 -10.62 19.90
C SER A 315 -25.19 -11.92 19.79
N ALA A 316 -25.83 -12.99 19.31
CA ALA A 316 -25.18 -14.29 19.12
C ALA A 316 -23.96 -14.20 18.18
N ARG A 317 -24.06 -13.42 17.10
CA ARG A 317 -22.94 -13.19 16.17
C ARG A 317 -21.78 -12.44 16.83
N ARG A 318 -22.06 -11.44 17.68
CA ARG A 318 -21.05 -10.72 18.45
C ARG A 318 -20.34 -11.62 19.46
N ASP A 319 -21.09 -12.48 20.14
CA ASP A 319 -20.52 -13.42 21.11
C ASP A 319 -19.65 -14.48 20.41
N ALA A 320 -20.11 -15.02 19.28
CA ALA A 320 -19.31 -15.94 18.46
C ALA A 320 -18.03 -15.27 17.93
N TRP A 321 -18.12 -14.00 17.51
CA TRP A 321 -16.94 -13.22 17.11
C TRP A 321 -15.96 -13.02 18.27
N ARG A 322 -16.45 -12.67 19.47
CA ARG A 322 -15.60 -12.50 20.66
C ARG A 322 -14.87 -13.79 21.02
N GLN A 323 -15.57 -14.93 21.07
CA GLN A 323 -14.95 -16.24 21.35
C GLN A 323 -13.85 -16.60 20.36
N ARG A 324 -14.05 -16.24 19.08
CA ARG A 324 -13.03 -16.41 18.04
C ARG A 324 -11.80 -15.55 18.31
N LEU A 325 -11.98 -14.28 18.67
CA LEU A 325 -10.87 -13.39 19.02
C LEU A 325 -10.10 -13.89 20.24
N ASP A 326 -10.79 -14.37 21.27
CA ASP A 326 -10.16 -14.95 22.47
C ASP A 326 -9.29 -16.15 22.11
N THR A 327 -9.77 -17.03 21.23
CA THR A 327 -9.00 -18.18 20.72
C THR A 327 -7.75 -17.74 19.94
N LEU A 328 -7.87 -16.70 19.11
CA LEU A 328 -6.74 -16.13 18.38
C LEU A 328 -5.71 -15.49 19.31
N ALA A 329 -6.16 -14.77 20.34
CA ALA A 329 -5.28 -14.14 21.34
C ALA A 329 -4.49 -15.19 22.12
N GLN A 330 -5.15 -16.29 22.52
CA GLN A 330 -4.49 -17.43 23.18
C GLN A 330 -3.43 -18.08 22.30
N ARG A 331 -3.72 -18.30 21.01
CA ARG A 331 -2.75 -18.83 20.04
C ARG A 331 -1.56 -17.90 19.86
N MET A 332 -1.81 -16.60 19.70
CA MET A 332 -0.74 -15.61 19.59
C MET A 332 0.17 -15.61 20.82
N ALA A 333 -0.40 -15.61 22.02
CA ALA A 333 0.36 -15.66 23.27
C ALA A 333 1.18 -16.96 23.45
N THR A 334 0.67 -18.08 22.92
CA THR A 334 1.30 -19.40 23.09
C THR A 334 2.39 -19.64 22.06
N ASP A 335 2.12 -19.32 20.80
CA ASP A 335 2.93 -19.71 19.65
C ASP A 335 3.78 -18.57 19.08
N GLY A 336 3.46 -17.31 19.44
CA GLY A 336 4.10 -16.11 18.88
C GLY A 336 3.74 -15.84 17.41
N CYS A 337 2.84 -16.63 16.83
CA CYS A 337 2.27 -16.43 15.51
C CYS A 337 0.81 -16.93 15.50
N MET A 338 0.01 -16.48 14.52
CA MET A 338 -1.36 -16.98 14.39
C MET A 338 -1.88 -16.91 12.95
N THR A 339 -2.81 -17.80 12.62
CA THR A 339 -3.63 -17.68 11.39
C THR A 339 -5.00 -17.13 11.76
N PHE A 340 -5.29 -15.92 11.26
CA PHE A 340 -6.59 -15.28 11.30
C PHE A 340 -7.34 -15.64 10.01
N GLU A 341 -8.10 -16.72 10.06
CA GLU A 341 -8.89 -17.18 8.91
C GLU A 341 -9.93 -16.12 8.51
N GLN A 342 -10.17 -15.91 7.22
CA GLN A 342 -11.19 -14.98 6.72
C GLN A 342 -11.11 -13.58 7.37
N VAL A 343 -9.88 -13.11 7.61
CA VAL A 343 -9.64 -11.76 8.14
C VAL A 343 -10.19 -10.71 7.17
N LEU A 344 -10.12 -10.96 5.86
CA LEU A 344 -10.89 -10.18 4.89
C LEU A 344 -12.34 -10.66 4.86
N PRO A 345 -13.32 -9.76 5.03
CA PRO A 345 -14.71 -10.07 4.72
C PRO A 345 -14.87 -10.47 3.24
N PRO A 346 -15.91 -11.26 2.90
CA PRO A 346 -16.04 -11.82 1.56
C PRO A 346 -16.04 -10.78 0.43
N LEU A 347 -16.84 -9.71 0.55
CA LEU A 347 -16.91 -8.71 -0.54
C LEU A 347 -15.59 -7.96 -0.73
N GLU A 348 -14.82 -7.76 0.33
CA GLU A 348 -13.53 -7.09 0.31
C GLU A 348 -12.49 -7.98 -0.39
N LEU A 349 -12.57 -9.29 -0.16
CA LEU A 349 -11.80 -10.28 -0.92
C LEU A 349 -12.20 -10.27 -2.41
N ALA A 350 -13.49 -10.22 -2.72
CA ALA A 350 -13.99 -10.13 -4.10
C ALA A 350 -13.46 -8.88 -4.82
N ILE A 351 -13.57 -7.70 -4.18
CA ILE A 351 -13.04 -6.44 -4.68
C ILE A 351 -11.52 -6.53 -4.85
N ALA A 352 -10.80 -7.10 -3.88
CA ALA A 352 -9.34 -7.25 -3.93
C ALA A 352 -8.88 -8.15 -5.08
N ARG A 353 -9.61 -9.23 -5.37
CA ARG A 353 -9.34 -10.13 -6.52
C ARG A 353 -9.56 -9.40 -7.84
N ARG A 354 -10.65 -8.67 -7.98
CA ARG A 354 -10.92 -7.87 -9.19
C ARG A 354 -9.85 -6.79 -9.37
N TYR A 355 -9.46 -6.12 -8.29
CA TYR A 355 -8.38 -5.12 -8.29
C TYR A 355 -7.04 -5.73 -8.68
N LEU A 356 -6.69 -6.90 -8.15
CA LEU A 356 -5.47 -7.62 -8.52
C LEU A 356 -5.39 -7.88 -10.02
N ARG A 357 -6.48 -8.38 -10.61
CA ARG A 357 -6.55 -8.66 -12.05
C ARG A 357 -6.46 -7.39 -12.86
N PHE A 358 -7.14 -6.32 -12.45
CA PHE A 358 -6.97 -4.99 -13.04
C PHE A 358 -5.51 -4.52 -13.02
N MET A 359 -4.82 -4.68 -11.88
CA MET A 359 -3.40 -4.34 -11.75
C MET A 359 -2.50 -5.19 -12.66
N MET A 360 -2.83 -6.48 -12.82
CA MET A 360 -2.10 -7.38 -13.73
C MET A 360 -2.36 -7.09 -15.21
N ASP A 361 -3.62 -6.98 -15.60
CA ASP A 361 -4.06 -6.79 -16.99
C ASP A 361 -3.61 -5.41 -17.49
N GLY A 362 -3.71 -4.41 -16.62
CA GLY A 362 -3.14 -3.09 -16.81
C GLY A 362 -1.62 -3.05 -16.75
N ARG A 363 -0.96 -4.13 -16.30
CA ARG A 363 0.50 -4.26 -16.12
C ARG A 363 1.09 -3.16 -15.22
N PHE A 364 0.36 -2.78 -14.19
CA PHE A 364 0.68 -1.72 -13.23
C PHE A 364 1.57 -2.20 -12.07
N LEU A 365 2.23 -3.34 -12.24
CA LEU A 365 3.15 -3.92 -11.26
C LEU A 365 4.58 -3.82 -11.79
N LEU A 366 5.55 -3.71 -10.86
CA LEU A 366 6.98 -3.82 -11.18
C LEU A 366 7.37 -5.30 -11.23
N LEU A 367 8.34 -5.62 -12.10
CA LEU A 367 9.01 -6.92 -12.05
C LEU A 367 10.17 -6.85 -11.05
N ASP A 368 10.24 -7.79 -10.10
CA ASP A 368 11.33 -7.88 -9.13
C ASP A 368 12.59 -8.47 -9.79
N LYS A 369 13.31 -7.62 -10.53
CA LYS A 369 14.59 -7.99 -11.17
C LYS A 369 15.76 -8.02 -10.18
N VAL A 370 15.64 -7.34 -9.04
CA VAL A 370 16.76 -7.06 -8.11
C VAL A 370 17.02 -8.24 -7.20
N ASN A 371 15.98 -8.98 -6.78
CA ASN A 371 16.14 -10.19 -5.95
C ASN A 371 16.61 -11.43 -6.75
N GLY A 372 17.16 -11.23 -7.96
CA GLY A 372 18.18 -12.07 -8.57
C GLY A 372 17.78 -13.46 -9.07
N LYS A 373 16.57 -13.96 -8.81
CA LYS A 373 16.17 -15.32 -9.23
C LYS A 373 14.74 -15.47 -9.76
N THR A 374 13.91 -14.43 -9.73
CA THR A 374 12.48 -14.61 -10.07
C THR A 374 12.03 -13.64 -11.15
N GLN A 375 12.09 -14.07 -12.42
CA GLN A 375 11.19 -13.52 -13.45
C GLN A 375 9.70 -13.77 -13.13
N GLN A 376 9.43 -14.40 -11.98
CA GLN A 376 8.16 -14.94 -11.51
C GLN A 376 7.56 -14.12 -10.36
N ARG A 377 8.15 -12.98 -9.99
CA ARG A 377 7.65 -12.12 -8.91
C ARG A 377 7.35 -10.70 -9.39
N PHE A 378 6.09 -10.30 -9.26
CA PHE A 378 5.63 -8.93 -9.50
C PHE A 378 5.27 -8.27 -8.18
N TRP A 379 5.40 -6.95 -8.10
CA TRP A 379 5.13 -6.23 -6.87
C TRP A 379 4.69 -4.77 -7.07
N CYS A 380 3.96 -4.25 -6.09
CA CYS A 380 3.62 -2.83 -5.95
C CYS A 380 3.61 -2.48 -4.46
N HIS A 381 4.41 -1.50 -4.07
CA HIS A 381 4.43 -0.97 -2.70
C HIS A 381 3.44 0.16 -2.50
N ARG A 382 2.88 0.27 -1.29
CA ARG A 382 2.04 1.41 -0.88
C ARG A 382 1.00 1.74 -1.93
N ASP A 383 0.28 0.71 -2.33
CA ASP A 383 -0.88 0.89 -3.17
C ASP A 383 -2.05 1.29 -2.27
N GLU A 384 -2.72 2.40 -2.59
CA GLU A 384 -3.71 3.02 -1.71
C GLU A 384 -4.90 2.10 -1.40
N PHE A 385 -5.37 1.33 -2.38
CA PHE A 385 -6.43 0.33 -2.15
C PHE A 385 -5.98 -0.74 -1.18
N THR A 386 -4.77 -1.28 -1.36
CA THR A 386 -4.22 -2.25 -0.40
C THR A 386 -3.94 -1.62 0.97
N PHE A 387 -3.76 -0.30 1.06
CA PHE A 387 -3.50 0.42 2.31
C PHE A 387 -4.80 0.71 3.05
N TYR A 388 -5.89 0.92 2.32
CA TYR A 388 -7.25 0.87 2.86
C TYR A 388 -7.56 -0.50 3.49
N LEU A 389 -7.29 -1.61 2.79
CA LEU A 389 -7.45 -2.95 3.36
C LEU A 389 -6.56 -3.16 4.60
N HIS A 390 -5.35 -2.59 4.60
CA HIS A 390 -4.43 -2.64 5.73
C HIS A 390 -5.03 -1.97 6.99
N GLY A 391 -5.67 -0.81 6.84
CA GLY A 391 -6.36 -0.13 7.95
C GLY A 391 -7.50 -0.97 8.54
N MET A 392 -8.31 -1.59 7.68
CA MET A 392 -9.38 -2.51 8.10
C MET A 392 -8.81 -3.72 8.86
N VAL A 393 -7.79 -4.38 8.31
CA VAL A 393 -7.13 -5.53 8.97
C VAL A 393 -6.51 -5.11 10.29
N CYS A 394 -5.88 -3.93 10.35
CA CYS A 394 -5.30 -3.40 11.59
C CYS A 394 -6.36 -3.23 12.70
N THR A 395 -7.57 -2.79 12.34
CA THR A 395 -8.68 -2.67 13.29
C THR A 395 -9.09 -4.03 13.86
N LEU A 396 -9.10 -5.08 13.03
CA LEU A 396 -9.38 -6.45 13.48
C LEU A 396 -8.25 -7.00 14.35
N LEU A 397 -6.99 -6.73 13.99
CA LEU A 397 -5.82 -7.17 14.77
C LEU A 397 -5.77 -6.53 16.15
N ASN A 398 -6.11 -5.25 16.27
CA ASN A 398 -6.16 -4.55 17.55
C ASN A 398 -7.26 -5.07 18.50
N GLN A 399 -8.13 -5.97 18.05
CA GLN A 399 -9.06 -6.71 18.92
C GLN A 399 -8.45 -8.00 19.48
N VAL A 400 -7.30 -8.44 18.96
CA VAL A 400 -6.60 -9.68 19.34
C VAL A 400 -5.29 -9.40 20.05
N LEU A 401 -4.53 -8.41 19.60
CA LEU A 401 -3.20 -8.10 20.10
C LEU A 401 -3.26 -7.44 21.48
N ALA A 402 -2.34 -7.84 22.36
CA ALA A 402 -2.19 -7.22 23.68
C ALA A 402 -1.68 -5.78 23.59
N GLU A 403 -0.77 -5.52 22.65
CA GLU A 403 -0.24 -4.20 22.35
C GLU A 403 -0.82 -3.69 21.03
N PRO A 404 -1.44 -2.50 21.01
CA PRO A 404 -2.06 -1.98 19.81
C PRO A 404 -1.00 -1.59 18.77
N VAL A 405 -1.36 -1.77 17.50
CA VAL A 405 -0.54 -1.40 16.35
C VAL A 405 -1.29 -0.48 15.40
N LYS A 406 -0.54 0.07 14.44
CA LYS A 406 -1.09 0.83 13.31
C LYS A 406 -0.45 0.39 11.98
N PRO A 407 -1.10 0.69 10.83
CA PRO A 407 -0.54 0.39 9.52
C PRO A 407 0.81 1.08 9.31
N GLY A 408 1.87 0.32 9.02
CA GLY A 408 3.19 0.86 8.71
C GLY A 408 3.47 0.89 7.21
N HIS A 409 3.54 -0.30 6.60
CA HIS A 409 3.86 -0.47 5.18
C HIS A 409 3.01 -1.59 4.57
N ASN A 410 2.84 -1.57 3.24
CA ASN A 410 2.26 -2.71 2.54
C ASN A 410 2.92 -2.96 1.17
N ALA A 411 2.69 -4.17 0.68
CA ALA A 411 3.07 -4.54 -0.67
C ALA A 411 2.07 -5.56 -1.22
N LEU A 412 1.59 -5.31 -2.42
CA LEU A 412 0.98 -6.35 -3.24
C LEU A 412 2.10 -7.11 -3.96
N THR A 413 2.09 -8.44 -3.88
CA THR A 413 3.03 -9.31 -4.57
C THR A 413 2.28 -10.41 -5.34
N ILE A 414 2.82 -10.79 -6.50
CA ILE A 414 2.35 -11.95 -7.26
C ILE A 414 3.53 -12.89 -7.44
N TYR A 415 3.38 -14.13 -6.98
CA TYR A 415 4.30 -15.23 -7.25
C TYR A 415 3.73 -16.15 -8.33
N GLN A 416 4.58 -16.58 -9.26
CA GLN A 416 4.25 -17.51 -10.34
C GLN A 416 5.06 -18.81 -10.23
N ASP A 417 4.76 -19.78 -11.09
CA ASP A 417 5.48 -21.06 -11.24
C ASP A 417 7.00 -20.91 -11.09
N GLY A 418 7.57 -21.69 -10.18
CA GLY A 418 8.99 -21.71 -9.86
C GLY A 418 9.46 -20.63 -8.89
N ALA A 419 8.58 -19.72 -8.45
CA ALA A 419 8.94 -18.74 -7.43
C ALA A 419 9.34 -19.43 -6.12
N THR A 420 10.33 -18.86 -5.45
CA THR A 420 10.79 -19.27 -4.12
C THR A 420 10.84 -18.06 -3.22
N LEU A 421 10.57 -18.23 -1.92
CA LEU A 421 10.90 -17.23 -0.90
C LEU A 421 11.97 -17.83 0.01
N PRO A 422 13.26 -17.53 -0.21
CA PRO A 422 14.33 -18.08 0.61
C PRO A 422 14.13 -17.76 2.08
N ARG A 423 14.70 -18.59 2.95
CA ARG A 423 14.68 -18.36 4.39
C ARG A 423 15.36 -17.05 4.77
N HIS A 424 14.61 -16.17 5.43
CA HIS A 424 15.06 -14.85 5.85
C HIS A 424 14.30 -14.36 7.09
N GLN A 425 14.77 -13.26 7.64
CA GLN A 425 14.08 -12.41 8.61
C GLN A 425 13.90 -11.04 7.95
N ASP A 426 12.88 -10.30 8.36
CA ASP A 426 12.69 -8.93 7.87
C ASP A 426 13.71 -7.99 8.55
N ASP A 427 14.53 -7.30 7.75
CA ASP A 427 15.63 -6.43 8.19
C ASP A 427 15.14 -5.04 8.67
N VAL A 428 13.95 -4.97 9.29
CA VAL A 428 13.31 -3.71 9.71
C VAL A 428 12.80 -3.82 11.14
N GLN A 429 13.56 -3.21 12.06
CA GLN A 429 13.27 -3.20 13.51
C GLN A 429 12.04 -2.37 13.90
N ALA A 430 11.55 -1.51 13.01
CA ALA A 430 10.38 -0.67 13.27
C ALA A 430 9.06 -1.47 13.30
N PHE A 431 9.04 -2.65 12.68
CA PHE A 431 7.83 -3.46 12.59
C PHE A 431 7.62 -4.30 13.86
N ALA A 432 6.41 -4.25 14.40
CA ALA A 432 5.98 -5.14 15.46
C ALA A 432 5.45 -6.47 14.90
N TRP A 433 4.73 -6.41 13.77
CA TRP A 433 4.11 -7.60 13.17
C TRP A 433 4.08 -7.53 11.65
N VAL A 434 4.06 -8.70 11.01
CA VAL A 434 3.91 -8.86 9.56
C VAL A 434 2.83 -9.88 9.26
N MET A 435 1.88 -9.53 8.38
CA MET A 435 0.86 -10.44 7.91
C MET A 435 1.08 -10.82 6.44
N SER A 436 1.10 -12.13 6.21
CA SER A 436 0.91 -12.74 4.88
C SER A 436 -0.59 -12.95 4.63
N LEU A 437 -1.17 -12.25 3.65
CA LEU A 437 -2.60 -12.30 3.37
C LEU A 437 -2.86 -12.62 1.88
N PRO A 438 -3.07 -13.90 1.51
CA PRO A 438 -3.45 -14.25 0.14
C PRO A 438 -4.78 -13.63 -0.27
N ILE A 439 -4.82 -13.02 -1.45
CA ILE A 439 -6.06 -12.50 -2.06
C ILE A 439 -6.50 -13.36 -3.25
N GLU A 440 -5.56 -14.00 -3.93
CA GLU A 440 -5.84 -14.96 -5.00
C GLU A 440 -4.81 -16.08 -4.95
N ALA A 441 -5.24 -17.34 -5.12
CA ALA A 441 -4.36 -18.49 -5.18
C ALA A 441 -4.80 -19.42 -6.31
N ARG A 442 -3.88 -20.24 -6.81
CA ARG A 442 -4.18 -21.37 -7.70
C ARG A 442 -3.30 -22.55 -7.26
N PRO A 443 -3.88 -23.69 -6.86
CA PRO A 443 -5.31 -23.96 -6.67
C PRO A 443 -5.92 -23.16 -5.50
N GLU A 444 -7.23 -22.88 -5.55
CA GLU A 444 -7.93 -22.09 -4.51
C GLU A 444 -8.97 -22.86 -3.69
N HIS A 445 -9.31 -24.10 -4.07
CA HIS A 445 -10.41 -24.85 -3.47
C HIS A 445 -10.00 -25.77 -2.32
N ASP A 446 -8.71 -26.06 -2.17
CA ASP A 446 -8.19 -26.96 -1.13
C ASP A 446 -7.03 -26.32 -0.38
N ARG A 447 -7.21 -26.17 0.94
CA ARG A 447 -6.19 -25.64 1.84
C ARG A 447 -4.94 -26.52 1.86
N GLN A 448 -5.07 -27.84 1.73
CA GLN A 448 -3.92 -28.76 1.73
C GLN A 448 -3.04 -28.54 0.51
N LEU A 449 -3.60 -28.03 -0.60
CA LEU A 449 -2.85 -27.69 -1.80
C LEU A 449 -2.32 -26.25 -1.80
N ALA A 450 -2.67 -25.43 -0.79
CA ALA A 450 -2.17 -24.07 -0.70
C ALA A 450 -0.66 -24.08 -0.49
N TRP A 451 0.05 -23.22 -1.21
CA TRP A 451 1.49 -23.02 -1.05
C TRP A 451 1.75 -22.40 0.34
N PRO A 452 2.42 -23.12 1.26
CA PRO A 452 2.51 -22.72 2.65
C PRO A 452 3.53 -21.59 2.86
N ILE A 453 3.36 -20.84 3.95
CA ILE A 453 4.45 -20.08 4.57
C ILE A 453 4.95 -20.88 5.78
N CYS A 454 6.24 -21.15 5.82
CA CYS A 454 6.91 -21.79 6.95
C CYS A 454 7.49 -20.70 7.85
N VAL A 455 7.28 -20.81 9.16
CA VAL A 455 7.75 -19.86 10.17
C VAL A 455 8.40 -20.65 11.29
N GLU A 456 9.63 -20.30 11.65
CA GLU A 456 10.30 -20.90 12.80
C GLU A 456 10.05 -20.08 14.07
N THR A 457 9.37 -20.70 15.02
CA THR A 457 9.21 -20.17 16.38
C THR A 457 10.22 -20.84 17.30
N PRO A 458 10.44 -20.34 18.53
CA PRO A 458 11.34 -20.99 19.48
C PRO A 458 10.95 -22.46 19.83
N ARG A 459 9.72 -22.86 19.52
CA ARG A 459 9.18 -24.19 19.87
C ARG A 459 9.18 -25.15 18.68
N GLN A 460 8.83 -24.67 17.49
CA GLN A 460 8.64 -25.52 16.32
C GLN A 460 8.63 -24.72 15.02
N VAL A 461 8.61 -25.43 13.89
CA VAL A 461 8.30 -24.84 12.58
C VAL A 461 6.79 -24.93 12.36
N HIS A 462 6.15 -23.78 12.20
CA HIS A 462 4.74 -23.66 11.85
C HIS A 462 4.60 -23.60 10.33
N GLU A 463 3.76 -24.46 9.77
CA GLU A 463 3.40 -24.42 8.36
C GLU A 463 1.98 -23.86 8.20
N ALA A 464 1.86 -22.61 7.78
CA ALA A 464 0.57 -21.98 7.57
C ALA A 464 0.13 -22.11 6.10
N ARG A 465 -0.88 -22.96 5.89
CA ARG A 465 -1.59 -23.11 4.62
C ARG A 465 -2.80 -22.20 4.59
N LEU A 466 -2.75 -21.19 3.74
CA LEU A 466 -3.70 -20.06 3.75
C LEU A 466 -4.58 -20.10 2.50
N LEU A 467 -5.89 -20.02 2.70
CA LEU A 467 -6.84 -19.76 1.62
C LEU A 467 -6.89 -18.25 1.32
N PRO A 468 -7.37 -17.84 0.13
CA PRO A 468 -7.65 -16.43 -0.13
C PRO A 468 -8.56 -15.83 0.95
N GLY A 469 -8.17 -14.69 1.51
CA GLY A 469 -8.87 -14.00 2.60
C GLY A 469 -8.38 -14.35 4.02
N ASP A 470 -7.58 -15.41 4.18
CA ASP A 470 -6.89 -15.69 5.44
C ASP A 470 -5.66 -14.79 5.62
N GLY A 471 -5.29 -14.51 6.86
CA GLY A 471 -4.06 -13.80 7.21
C GLY A 471 -3.21 -14.59 8.19
N HIS A 472 -1.91 -14.73 7.94
CA HIS A 472 -0.95 -15.28 8.92
C HIS A 472 -0.05 -14.19 9.47
N LEU A 473 -0.14 -13.94 10.77
CA LEU A 473 0.57 -12.87 11.48
C LEU A 473 1.78 -13.44 12.24
N ILE A 474 2.96 -12.86 12.02
CA ILE A 474 4.23 -13.29 12.61
C ILE A 474 5.03 -12.08 13.12
N ASP A 475 5.94 -12.33 14.06
CA ASP A 475 7.01 -11.38 14.39
C ASP A 475 7.99 -11.31 13.20
N PRO A 476 8.33 -10.12 12.67
CA PRO A 476 9.27 -9.95 11.55
C PRO A 476 10.66 -10.58 11.79
N GLN A 477 11.07 -10.73 13.04
CA GLN A 477 12.34 -11.33 13.43
C GLN A 477 12.29 -12.87 13.45
N MET A 478 11.14 -13.50 13.23
CA MET A 478 11.07 -14.95 13.06
C MET A 478 11.56 -15.35 11.66
N PRO A 479 12.49 -16.32 11.54
CA PRO A 479 12.88 -16.86 10.25
C PRO A 479 11.69 -17.48 9.53
N HIS A 480 11.43 -17.05 8.29
CA HIS A 480 10.32 -17.53 7.51
C HIS A 480 10.66 -17.70 6.02
N TRP A 481 9.97 -18.63 5.36
CA TRP A 481 10.26 -19.01 3.97
C TRP A 481 9.09 -19.69 3.28
N ARG A 482 9.17 -19.77 1.96
CA ARG A 482 8.32 -20.63 1.13
C ARG A 482 9.22 -21.44 0.22
N GLU A 483 9.03 -22.75 0.24
CA GLU A 483 9.65 -23.66 -0.74
C GLU A 483 9.23 -23.29 -2.16
N LYS A 484 9.79 -23.92 -3.18
CA LYS A 484 9.43 -23.63 -4.57
C LYS A 484 7.94 -23.84 -4.83
N LEU A 485 7.28 -22.85 -5.45
CA LEU A 485 5.94 -23.00 -6.00
C LEU A 485 6.02 -23.86 -7.26
N GLU A 486 5.67 -25.14 -7.19
CA GLU A 486 5.81 -26.04 -8.34
C GLU A 486 4.92 -25.63 -9.52
N GLN A 487 3.64 -25.36 -9.23
CA GLN A 487 2.64 -24.93 -10.21
C GLN A 487 1.62 -24.00 -9.57
N GLY A 488 1.14 -23.02 -10.32
CA GLY A 488 0.08 -22.10 -9.94
C GLY A 488 0.50 -20.65 -9.80
N ARG A 489 -0.25 -19.93 -8.98
CA ARG A 489 -0.05 -18.50 -8.75
C ARG A 489 -0.53 -18.14 -7.36
N LEU A 490 0.19 -17.22 -6.71
CA LEU A 490 -0.22 -16.61 -5.45
C LEU A 490 -0.18 -15.09 -5.57
N GLY A 491 -1.33 -14.45 -5.57
CA GLY A 491 -1.49 -13.03 -5.33
C GLY A 491 -1.68 -12.79 -3.83
N ILE A 492 -0.77 -12.04 -3.22
CA ILE A 492 -0.68 -11.88 -1.76
C ILE A 492 -0.40 -10.44 -1.38
N LEU A 493 -1.05 -9.98 -0.32
CA LEU A 493 -0.71 -8.75 0.38
C LEU A 493 0.23 -9.07 1.53
N PHE A 494 1.33 -8.33 1.60
CA PHE A 494 2.15 -8.22 2.79
C PHE A 494 1.79 -6.94 3.51
N LEU A 495 1.39 -7.07 4.77
CA LEU A 495 0.97 -5.96 5.62
C LEU A 495 1.92 -5.90 6.81
N TRP A 496 2.66 -4.80 6.95
CA TRP A 496 3.59 -4.60 8.06
C TRP A 496 3.03 -3.55 9.03
N PHE A 497 2.94 -3.93 10.29
CA PHE A 497 2.37 -3.12 11.36
C PHE A 497 3.50 -2.58 12.25
N VAL A 498 3.33 -1.36 12.74
CA VAL A 498 4.24 -0.73 13.71
C VAL A 498 3.49 -0.53 15.05
N PRO A 499 4.20 -0.41 16.18
CA PRO A 499 3.57 -0.02 17.45
C PRO A 499 2.70 1.23 17.30
N ALA A 500 1.59 1.31 18.03
CA ALA A 500 0.65 2.44 17.91
C ALA A 500 1.31 3.81 18.18
N ASP A 501 2.29 3.85 19.08
CA ASP A 501 3.06 5.04 19.46
C ASP A 501 4.30 5.27 18.57
N TYR A 502 4.61 4.35 17.65
CA TYR A 502 5.76 4.48 16.76
C TYR A 502 5.66 5.74 15.92
N ARG A 503 6.74 6.53 15.91
CA ARG A 503 6.91 7.68 15.04
C ARG A 503 8.25 7.58 14.36
N GLY A 504 8.25 7.50 13.04
CA GLY A 504 9.48 7.28 12.31
C GLY A 504 9.27 6.88 10.87
N PHE A 505 10.37 6.57 10.22
CA PHE A 505 10.39 6.18 8.83
C PHE A 505 10.45 4.68 8.67
N VAL A 506 9.57 4.17 7.81
CA VAL A 506 9.55 2.77 7.46
C VAL A 506 9.40 2.60 5.96
N ASN A 507 10.36 1.91 5.34
CA ASN A 507 10.43 1.66 3.90
C ASN A 507 10.16 2.90 3.01
N GLY A 508 10.72 4.04 3.43
CA GLY A 508 10.65 5.29 2.65
C GLY A 508 9.43 6.17 2.95
N SER A 509 8.63 5.82 3.96
CA SER A 509 7.43 6.57 4.33
C SER A 509 7.44 6.94 5.81
N TRP A 510 6.97 8.14 6.12
CA TRP A 510 6.77 8.57 7.49
C TRP A 510 5.47 7.96 8.03
N VAL A 511 5.51 7.47 9.27
CA VAL A 511 4.33 6.98 9.99
C VAL A 511 4.17 7.85 11.23
N GLU A 512 3.01 8.52 11.36
CA GLU A 512 2.65 9.38 12.50
C GLU A 512 1.83 8.68 13.57
#